data_AF-A0AAD5A183-F1
#
_entry.id   AF-A0AAD5A183-F1
#
_cell.length_a   1.000
_cell.length_b   1.000
_cell.length_c   1.000
_cell.angle_alpha   90.00
_cell.angle_beta   90.00
_cell.angle_gamma   90.00
#
_symmetry.space_group_name_H-M   'P 1'
#
loop_
_entity.id
_entity.type
_entity.pdbx_description
1 polymer ?
#
loop_
_entity_poly.entity_id
_entity_poly.type
_entity_poly.pdbx_seq_one_letter_code
_entity_poly.pdbx_strand_id
1 'polypeptide(L)'
;MSNLKTTLKKAKWEAPQSIPFTRDLYVLHAHLEKKHHELLCKLSCALAKVTLSQVIVFNRRREGEVSQMLLSAFKSRKSSELHEDIANCLSIFERKLFLHFTRVEIRGKLGRKVPVILKPFMVSAMKLLNETCEACGLNPFMFARSGAKCLPTEERVHQQSCS
;
A
#
# COMPACT_ATOMS: atom_id res chain seq x y z
N MET A 1 37.71 -4.53 22.31
CA MET A 1 37.82 -3.59 21.17
C MET A 1 36.70 -3.83 20.15
N SER A 2 35.57 -3.13 20.23
CA SER A 2 34.44 -3.34 19.29
C SER A 2 33.60 -2.08 18.97
N ASN A 3 34.21 -0.90 19.00
CA ASN A 3 33.51 0.37 18.76
C ASN A 3 33.39 0.78 17.28
N LEU A 4 34.06 0.10 16.34
CA LEU A 4 34.05 0.52 14.92
C LEU A 4 32.65 0.40 14.28
N LYS A 5 31.90 -0.66 14.61
CA LYS A 5 30.56 -0.92 14.04
C LYS A 5 29.50 0.05 14.54
N THR A 6 29.65 0.56 15.78
CA THR A 6 28.75 1.57 16.34
C THR A 6 29.08 2.95 15.78
N THR A 7 30.35 3.28 15.61
CA THR A 7 30.79 4.57 15.01
C THR A 7 30.38 4.70 13.54
N LEU A 8 30.54 3.65 12.72
CA LEU A 8 30.09 3.67 11.30
C LEU A 8 28.57 3.80 11.17
N LYS A 9 27.79 3.16 12.06
CA LYS A 9 26.33 3.30 12.09
C LYS A 9 25.91 4.71 12.50
N LYS A 10 26.62 5.33 13.45
CA LYS A 10 26.39 6.69 13.92
C LYS A 10 26.69 7.71 12.81
N ALA A 11 27.83 7.61 12.13
CA ALA A 11 28.20 8.47 11.01
C ALA A 11 27.19 8.38 9.84
N LYS A 12 26.68 7.18 9.53
CA LYS A 12 25.63 6.99 8.51
C LYS A 12 24.27 7.56 8.93
N TRP A 13 24.00 7.65 10.24
CA TRP A 13 22.76 8.20 10.78
C TRP A 13 22.79 9.73 10.84
N GLU A 14 23.97 10.29 11.09
CA GLU A 14 24.24 11.73 11.18
C GLU A 14 24.51 12.36 9.80
N ALA A 15 24.84 11.54 8.79
CA ALA A 15 24.97 12.01 7.42
C ALA A 15 23.66 12.66 6.95
N PRO A 16 23.71 13.89 6.39
CA PRO A 16 22.51 14.57 5.92
C PRO A 16 21.82 13.70 4.88
N GLN A 17 20.59 13.26 5.18
CA GLN A 17 19.76 12.59 4.19
C GLN A 17 19.41 13.60 3.11
N SER A 18 19.90 13.37 1.88
CA SER A 18 19.47 14.13 0.71
C SER A 18 17.98 13.89 0.50
N ILE A 19 17.16 14.84 0.95
CA ILE A 19 15.72 14.85 0.68
C ILE A 19 15.56 15.17 -0.81
N PRO A 20 14.77 14.38 -1.58
CA PRO A 20 14.55 14.67 -3.00
C PRO A 20 13.94 16.08 -3.15
N PHE A 21 14.29 16.75 -4.24
CA PHE A 21 13.81 18.08 -4.50
C PHE A 21 12.28 18.09 -4.62
N THR A 22 11.62 19.12 -4.09
CA THR A 22 10.16 19.20 -4.06
C THR A 22 9.53 19.04 -5.44
N ARG A 23 10.20 19.56 -6.48
CA ARG A 23 9.77 19.41 -7.88
C ARG A 23 9.71 17.95 -8.32
N ASP A 24 10.70 17.14 -7.97
CA ASP A 24 10.77 15.75 -8.40
C ASP A 24 9.67 14.92 -7.73
N LEU A 25 9.41 15.17 -6.45
CA LEU A 25 8.28 14.57 -5.74
C LEU A 25 6.94 14.97 -6.37
N TYR A 26 6.78 16.23 -6.73
CA TYR A 26 5.58 16.71 -7.40
C TYR A 26 5.36 16.02 -8.75
N VAL A 27 6.40 15.96 -9.59
CA VAL A 27 6.35 15.30 -10.90
C VAL A 27 6.00 13.82 -10.75
N LEU A 28 6.62 13.13 -9.79
CA LEU A 28 6.31 11.74 -9.49
C LEU A 28 4.86 11.56 -9.02
N HIS A 29 4.40 12.39 -8.08
CA HIS A 29 3.02 12.34 -7.58
C HIS A 29 2.00 12.57 -8.70
N ALA A 30 2.18 13.61 -9.51
CA ALA A 30 1.31 13.91 -10.64
C ALA A 30 1.27 12.76 -11.66
N HIS A 31 2.44 12.17 -11.95
CA HIS A 31 2.51 11.02 -12.85
C HIS A 31 1.76 9.80 -12.30
N LEU A 32 1.98 9.46 -11.01
CA LEU A 32 1.32 8.33 -10.38
C LEU A 32 -0.19 8.53 -10.28
N GLU A 33 -0.66 9.73 -9.99
CA GLU A 33 -2.10 10.06 -9.97
C GLU A 33 -2.73 9.92 -11.35
N LYS A 34 -2.07 10.45 -12.40
CA LYS A 34 -2.54 10.27 -13.77
C LYS A 34 -2.64 8.79 -14.15
N LYS A 35 -1.58 8.02 -13.90
CA LYS A 35 -1.55 6.59 -14.22
C LYS A 35 -2.58 5.79 -13.42
N HIS A 36 -2.81 6.16 -12.17
CA HIS A 36 -3.84 5.53 -11.35
C HIS A 36 -5.22 5.69 -11.98
N HIS A 37 -5.61 6.91 -12.38
CA HIS A 37 -6.91 7.15 -13.02
C HIS A 37 -7.04 6.40 -14.36
N GLU A 38 -5.99 6.37 -15.18
CA GLU A 38 -5.98 5.61 -16.45
C GLU A 38 -6.17 4.09 -16.27
N LEU A 39 -5.71 3.56 -15.12
CA LEU A 39 -5.68 2.12 -14.85
C LEU A 39 -6.74 1.66 -13.86
N LEU A 40 -7.47 2.57 -13.20
CA LEU A 40 -8.45 2.20 -12.17
C LEU A 40 -9.58 1.32 -12.73
N CYS A 41 -9.95 1.52 -14.00
CA CYS A 41 -10.94 0.67 -14.68
C CYS A 41 -10.33 -0.60 -15.30
N LYS A 42 -9.00 -0.76 -15.23
CA LYS A 42 -8.26 -1.86 -15.84
C LYS A 42 -7.55 -2.64 -14.75
N LEU A 43 -8.17 -3.74 -14.34
CA LEU A 43 -7.49 -4.69 -13.49
C LEU A 43 -6.23 -5.20 -14.18
N SER A 44 -5.08 -4.74 -13.74
CA SER A 44 -3.81 -4.98 -14.42
C SER A 44 -2.64 -5.02 -13.46
N CYS A 45 -1.59 -5.75 -13.85
CA CYS A 45 -0.29 -5.69 -13.17
C CYS A 45 0.26 -4.26 -13.08
N ALA A 46 -0.13 -3.38 -14.00
CA ALA A 46 0.22 -1.97 -13.98
C ALA A 46 -0.46 -1.23 -12.83
N LEU A 47 -1.76 -1.47 -12.57
CA LEU A 47 -2.47 -0.89 -11.43
C LEU A 47 -1.83 -1.30 -10.10
N ALA A 48 -1.42 -2.57 -9.97
CA ALA A 48 -0.72 -3.05 -8.77
C ALA A 48 0.60 -2.31 -8.54
N LYS A 49 1.41 -2.12 -9.58
CA LYS A 49 2.69 -1.39 -9.51
C LYS A 49 2.49 0.08 -9.14
N VAL A 50 1.52 0.76 -9.78
CA VAL A 50 1.21 2.16 -9.49
C VAL A 50 0.72 2.31 -8.05
N THR A 51 -0.22 1.46 -7.63
CA THR A 51 -0.77 1.49 -6.27
C THR A 51 0.30 1.21 -5.21
N LEU A 52 1.16 0.20 -5.43
CA LEU A 52 2.30 -0.08 -4.54
C LEU A 52 3.22 1.13 -4.41
N SER A 53 3.55 1.77 -5.54
CA SER A 53 4.40 2.97 -5.57
C SER A 53 3.78 4.13 -4.79
N GLN A 54 2.48 4.38 -5.00
CA GLN A 54 1.73 5.41 -4.28
C GLN A 54 1.75 5.17 -2.76
N VAL A 55 1.56 3.92 -2.31
CA VAL A 55 1.58 3.58 -0.88
C VAL A 55 2.98 3.76 -0.29
N ILE A 56 4.04 3.34 -1.00
CA ILE A 56 5.44 3.49 -0.56
C ILE A 56 5.80 4.97 -0.42
N VAL A 57 5.54 5.78 -1.45
CA VAL A 57 5.86 7.21 -1.47
C VAL A 57 5.11 7.94 -0.35
N PHE A 58 3.80 7.69 -0.21
CA PHE A 58 2.99 8.37 0.79
C PHE A 58 3.39 8.05 2.23
N ASN A 59 3.78 6.80 2.50
CA ASN A 59 4.15 6.40 3.85
C ASN A 59 5.63 6.64 4.18
N ARG A 60 6.45 7.05 3.20
CA ARG A 60 7.92 7.07 3.30
C ARG A 60 8.48 5.77 3.91
N ARG A 61 7.81 4.65 3.68
CA ARG A 61 8.12 3.35 4.29
C ARG A 61 9.11 2.58 3.42
N ARG A 62 9.80 1.63 4.05
CA ARG A 62 10.68 0.68 3.35
C ARG A 62 9.84 -0.19 2.45
N GLU A 63 10.23 -0.28 1.16
CA GLU A 63 9.52 -1.07 0.15
C GLU A 63 9.22 -2.52 0.58
N GLY A 64 10.10 -3.11 1.39
CA GLY A 64 9.96 -4.48 1.88
C GLY A 64 8.72 -4.71 2.74
N GLU A 65 8.34 -3.76 3.59
CA GLU A 65 7.21 -3.95 4.50
C GLU A 65 5.88 -3.86 3.73
N VAL A 66 5.75 -2.87 2.85
CA VAL A 66 4.53 -2.65 2.06
C VAL A 66 4.33 -3.74 1.01
N SER A 67 5.40 -4.16 0.31
CA SER A 67 5.32 -5.23 -0.70
C SER A 67 4.95 -6.59 -0.12
N GLN A 68 5.30 -6.83 1.15
CA GLN A 68 4.97 -8.05 1.89
C GLN A 68 3.66 -7.93 2.69
N MET A 69 2.83 -6.92 2.42
CA MET A 69 1.52 -6.79 3.04
C MET A 69 0.66 -8.02 2.72
N LEU A 70 0.13 -8.67 3.76
CA LEU A 70 -0.79 -9.80 3.61
C LEU A 70 -2.21 -9.33 3.26
N LEU A 71 -2.92 -10.12 2.46
CA LEU A 71 -4.35 -9.90 2.17
C LEU A 71 -5.17 -9.89 3.46
N SER A 72 -4.87 -10.80 4.39
CA SER A 72 -5.52 -10.85 5.70
C SER A 72 -5.34 -9.56 6.49
N ALA A 73 -4.14 -8.97 6.48
CA ALA A 73 -3.87 -7.69 7.15
C ALA A 73 -4.67 -6.54 6.52
N PHE A 74 -4.78 -6.51 5.20
CA PHE A 74 -5.64 -5.54 4.52
C PHE A 74 -7.11 -5.77 4.83
N LYS A 75 -7.60 -7.02 4.89
CA LYS A 75 -9.00 -7.33 5.22
C LYS A 75 -9.36 -7.00 6.66
N SER A 76 -8.45 -7.24 7.60
CA SER A 76 -8.62 -6.92 9.02
C SER A 76 -8.39 -5.44 9.35
N ARG A 77 -8.26 -4.57 8.34
CA ARG A 77 -8.03 -3.14 8.56
C ARG A 77 -9.21 -2.55 9.33
N LYS A 78 -8.90 -1.77 10.37
CA LYS A 78 -9.92 -0.98 11.04
C LYS A 78 -10.23 0.22 10.16
N SER A 79 -11.44 0.24 9.59
CA SER A 79 -11.94 1.47 8.97
C SER A 79 -12.38 2.38 10.10
N SER A 80 -11.66 3.48 10.32
CA SER A 80 -12.20 4.71 10.92
C SER A 80 -12.86 4.62 12.31
N GLU A 81 -12.62 3.57 13.09
CA GLU A 81 -13.09 3.49 14.49
C GLU A 81 -12.11 4.24 15.40
N LEU A 82 -12.47 5.47 15.75
CA LEU A 82 -11.75 6.30 16.70
C LEU A 82 -12.36 6.09 18.09
N HIS A 83 -11.62 5.46 18.99
CA HIS A 83 -12.04 5.32 20.39
C HIS A 83 -12.20 6.71 21.02
N GLU A 84 -13.25 6.93 21.82
CA GLU A 84 -13.54 8.25 22.41
C GLU A 84 -12.37 8.82 23.21
N ASP A 85 -11.67 7.99 23.99
CA ASP A 85 -10.47 8.41 24.73
C ASP A 85 -9.37 8.94 23.82
N ILE A 86 -9.15 8.30 22.66
CA ILE A 86 -8.16 8.75 21.68
C ILE A 86 -8.67 10.01 21.00
N ALA A 87 -9.97 10.05 20.67
CA ALA A 87 -10.58 11.23 20.07
C ALA A 87 -10.30 12.44 20.94
N ASN A 88 -10.54 12.37 22.25
CA ASN A 88 -10.38 13.47 23.19
C ASN A 88 -8.95 14.05 23.23
N CYS A 89 -7.94 13.24 22.93
CA CYS A 89 -6.55 13.69 22.84
C CYS A 89 -6.16 14.33 21.49
N LEU A 90 -7.01 14.25 20.47
CA LEU A 90 -6.73 14.76 19.12
C LEU A 90 -7.36 16.13 18.89
N SER A 91 -6.65 16.99 18.17
CA SER A 91 -7.21 18.21 17.61
C SER A 91 -8.31 17.91 16.57
N ILE A 92 -9.14 18.91 16.26
CA ILE A 92 -10.17 18.79 15.22
C ILE A 92 -9.58 18.36 13.88
N PHE A 93 -8.39 18.89 13.55
CA PHE A 93 -7.70 18.56 12.31
C PHE A 93 -7.21 17.10 12.31
N GLU A 94 -6.59 16.64 13.39
CA GLU A 94 -6.11 15.26 13.50
C GLU A 94 -7.25 14.25 13.48
N ARG A 95 -8.40 14.57 14.10
CA ARG A 95 -9.61 13.73 14.01
C ARG A 95 -10.08 13.61 12.56
N LYS A 96 -10.14 14.72 11.82
CA LYS A 96 -10.50 14.71 10.39
C LYS A 96 -9.52 13.86 9.57
N LEU A 97 -8.21 13.97 9.82
CA LEU A 97 -7.21 13.15 9.15
C LEU A 97 -7.35 11.66 9.49
N PHE A 98 -7.58 11.33 10.77
CA PHE A 98 -7.77 9.96 11.23
C PHE A 98 -8.98 9.30 10.58
N LEU A 99 -10.10 10.02 10.48
CA LEU A 99 -11.31 9.54 9.83
C LEU A 99 -11.17 9.43 8.30
N HIS A 100 -10.34 10.29 7.70
CA HIS A 100 -10.11 10.30 6.26
C HIS A 100 -9.20 9.17 5.79
N PHE A 101 -8.17 8.83 6.57
CA PHE A 101 -7.21 7.80 6.20
C PHE A 101 -7.54 6.43 6.81
N THR A 102 -7.23 5.36 6.07
CA THR A 102 -7.35 4.00 6.60
C THR A 102 -6.00 3.53 7.12
N ARG A 103 -5.96 2.96 8.32
CA ARG A 103 -4.76 2.35 8.90
C ARG A 103 -4.78 0.83 8.72
N VAL A 104 -3.69 0.30 8.18
CA VAL A 104 -3.42 -1.14 8.07
C VAL A 104 -2.22 -1.47 8.95
N GLU A 105 -2.35 -2.47 9.81
CA GLU A 105 -1.22 -2.99 10.59
C GLU A 105 -0.54 -4.12 9.84
N ILE A 106 0.74 -3.94 9.50
CA ILE A 106 1.55 -4.96 8.83
C ILE A 106 2.71 -5.41 9.72
N ARG A 107 3.32 -6.54 9.37
CA ARG A 107 4.48 -7.08 10.08
C ARG A 107 5.76 -6.41 9.58
N GLY A 108 6.40 -5.63 10.44
CA GLY A 108 7.71 -5.04 10.21
C GLY A 108 8.86 -5.97 10.60
N LYS A 109 10.08 -5.43 10.52
CA LYS A 109 11.30 -6.15 10.92
C LYS A 109 11.21 -6.62 12.39
N LEU A 110 11.71 -7.83 12.66
CA LEU A 110 11.65 -8.47 13.98
C LEU A 110 10.23 -8.75 14.51
N GLY A 111 9.22 -8.78 13.62
CA GLY A 111 7.85 -9.11 13.99
C GLY A 111 7.06 -7.98 14.66
N ARG A 112 7.61 -6.75 14.71
CA ARG A 112 6.89 -5.60 15.25
C ARG A 112 5.73 -5.21 14.34
N LYS A 113 4.61 -4.78 14.92
CA LYS A 113 3.49 -4.21 14.15
C LYS A 113 3.86 -2.81 13.65
N VAL A 114 3.62 -2.56 12.36
CA VAL A 114 3.92 -1.28 11.71
C VAL A 114 2.64 -0.74 11.06
N PRO A 115 2.25 0.51 11.33
CA PRO A 115 1.09 1.12 10.67
C PRO A 115 1.47 1.62 9.27
N VAL A 116 0.61 1.29 8.30
CA VAL A 116 0.55 1.87 6.96
C VAL A 116 -0.73 2.68 6.85
N ILE A 117 -0.60 3.94 6.45
CA ILE A 117 -1.69 4.88 6.25
C ILE A 117 -2.05 4.87 4.76
N LEU A 118 -3.33 4.72 4.45
CA LEU A 118 -3.85 4.64 3.09
C LEU A 118 -4.84 5.77 2.83
N LYS A 119 -4.69 6.42 1.66
CA LYS A 119 -5.69 7.35 1.13
C LYS A 119 -6.91 6.58 0.60
N PRO A 120 -8.11 7.18 0.57
CA PRO A 120 -9.32 6.52 0.07
C PRO A 120 -9.15 5.90 -1.32
N PHE A 121 -8.51 6.60 -2.27
CA PHE A 121 -8.28 6.07 -3.61
C PHE A 121 -7.34 4.85 -3.63
N MET A 122 -6.34 4.81 -2.73
CA MET A 122 -5.45 3.66 -2.60
C MET A 122 -6.24 2.45 -2.12
N VAL A 123 -7.12 2.63 -1.14
CA VAL A 123 -8.01 1.58 -0.63
C VAL A 123 -8.92 1.05 -1.74
N SER A 124 -9.48 1.93 -2.57
CA SER A 124 -10.32 1.52 -3.70
C SER A 124 -9.57 0.67 -4.72
N ALA A 125 -8.39 1.11 -5.18
CA ALA A 125 -7.58 0.29 -6.09
C ALA A 125 -7.13 -1.02 -5.46
N MET A 126 -6.78 -1.00 -4.17
CA MET A 126 -6.43 -2.19 -3.40
C MET A 126 -7.60 -3.19 -3.28
N LYS A 127 -8.84 -2.73 -3.09
CA LYS A 127 -10.02 -3.60 -3.12
C LYS A 127 -10.18 -4.27 -4.49
N LEU A 128 -10.05 -3.50 -5.58
CA LEU A 128 -10.13 -4.03 -6.94
C LEU A 128 -9.06 -5.10 -7.22
N LEU A 129 -7.83 -4.88 -6.74
CA LEU A 129 -6.75 -5.87 -6.84
C LEU A 129 -7.05 -7.14 -6.03
N ASN A 130 -7.66 -7.02 -4.84
CA ASN A 130 -7.98 -8.17 -4.00
C ASN A 130 -9.04 -9.09 -4.63
N GLU A 131 -10.06 -8.55 -5.29
CA GLU A 131 -11.13 -9.32 -5.95
C GLU A 131 -10.60 -10.35 -6.95
N THR A 132 -9.41 -10.12 -7.51
CA THR A 132 -8.83 -10.98 -8.55
C THR A 132 -7.70 -11.85 -8.07
N CYS A 133 -6.99 -11.46 -7.02
CA CYS A 133 -6.13 -12.37 -6.28
C CYS A 133 -6.94 -13.49 -5.60
N GLU A 134 -8.13 -13.20 -5.09
CA GLU A 134 -9.03 -14.22 -4.53
C GLU A 134 -9.44 -15.26 -5.58
N ALA A 135 -9.77 -14.82 -6.80
CA ALA A 135 -10.08 -15.72 -7.91
C ALA A 135 -8.92 -16.64 -8.29
N CYS A 136 -7.68 -16.22 -8.04
CA CYS A 136 -6.48 -17.01 -8.36
C CYS A 136 -6.04 -17.94 -7.22
N GLY A 137 -6.47 -17.74 -5.96
CA GLY A 137 -6.26 -18.66 -4.82
C GLY A 137 -4.82 -18.96 -4.37
N LEU A 138 -3.79 -18.49 -5.08
CA LEU A 138 -2.42 -19.01 -4.94
C LEU A 138 -1.47 -18.11 -4.14
N ASN A 139 -1.82 -16.86 -3.81
CA ASN A 139 -0.88 -15.92 -3.20
C ASN A 139 -1.48 -15.12 -2.01
N PRO A 140 -0.89 -15.20 -0.80
CA PRO A 140 -1.39 -14.50 0.38
C PRO A 140 -1.03 -13.00 0.44
N PHE A 141 -0.23 -12.49 -0.50
CA PHE A 141 0.25 -11.12 -0.52
C PHE A 141 -0.64 -10.20 -1.37
N MET A 142 -0.79 -8.96 -0.90
CA MET A 142 -1.59 -7.92 -1.54
C MET A 142 -1.06 -7.48 -2.91
N PHE A 143 0.26 -7.42 -3.04
CA PHE A 143 0.94 -7.02 -4.27
C PHE A 143 1.67 -8.20 -4.92
N ALA A 144 1.05 -9.38 -4.86
CA ALA A 144 1.52 -10.57 -5.53
C ALA A 144 1.90 -10.28 -6.99
N ARG A 145 3.07 -10.78 -7.42
CA ARG A 145 3.36 -10.83 -8.86
C ARG A 145 2.32 -11.76 -9.48
N SER A 146 1.41 -11.22 -10.28
CA SER A 146 0.59 -12.03 -11.16
C SER A 146 1.53 -12.66 -12.19
N GLY A 147 2.00 -13.87 -11.89
CA GLY A 147 2.79 -14.69 -12.81
C GLY A 147 1.94 -15.26 -13.94
N ALA A 148 0.62 -15.26 -13.77
CA ALA A 148 -0.32 -15.56 -14.84
C ALA A 148 -0.65 -14.28 -15.59
N LYS A 149 -0.62 -14.39 -16.91
CA LYS A 149 -1.09 -13.40 -17.89
C LYS A 149 -2.33 -12.71 -17.33
N CYS A 150 -2.34 -11.39 -17.35
CA CYS A 150 -3.55 -10.60 -17.22
C CYS A 150 -4.46 -11.05 -18.36
N LEU A 151 -5.30 -12.06 -18.14
CA LEU A 151 -6.21 -12.54 -19.18
C LEU A 151 -7.22 -11.40 -19.43
N PRO A 152 -7.42 -11.00 -20.70
CA PRO A 152 -8.45 -10.05 -21.03
C PRO A 152 -9.80 -10.58 -20.52
N THR A 153 -10.60 -9.70 -19.96
CA THR A 153 -11.95 -9.98 -19.49
C THR A 153 -12.90 -10.19 -20.68
N GLU A 154 -12.66 -11.17 -21.54
CA GLU A 154 -13.59 -11.61 -22.57
C GLU A 154 -13.45 -13.13 -22.73
N GLU A 155 -14.18 -13.86 -21.90
CA GLU A 155 -14.68 -15.22 -22.16
C GLU A 155 -15.54 -15.65 -20.96
N ARG A 156 -16.71 -15.03 -20.83
CA ARG A 156 -17.86 -15.64 -20.16
C ARG A 156 -19.07 -15.47 -21.08
N VAL A 157 -19.03 -16.14 -22.22
CA VAL A 157 -20.23 -16.42 -23.01
C VAL A 157 -20.18 -17.90 -23.39
N HIS A 158 -21.25 -18.59 -23.00
CA HIS A 158 -21.64 -19.96 -23.39
C HIS A 158 -20.85 -21.14 -22.82
N GLN A 159 -21.34 -21.63 -21.67
CA GLN A 159 -21.69 -23.04 -21.53
C GLN A 159 -22.81 -23.19 -20.50
N GLN A 160 -24.03 -22.96 -20.98
CA GLN A 160 -25.21 -23.55 -20.38
C GLN A 160 -26.18 -23.90 -21.51
N SER A 161 -25.95 -25.09 -22.05
CA SER A 161 -26.85 -25.78 -22.97
C SER A 161 -26.62 -27.28 -22.78
N CYS A 162 -27.71 -27.99 -22.46
CA CYS A 162 -27.88 -29.43 -22.51
C CYS A 162 -27.17 -30.29 -21.44
N SER A 163 -27.92 -30.65 -20.40
CA SER A 163 -28.48 -32.00 -20.25
C SER A 163 -29.78 -31.93 -19.45
#